data_AF-A0A3D1RGR4-F1
#
_entry.id   AF-A0A3D1RGR4-F1
#
_cell.length_a   1.000
_cell.length_b   1.000
_cell.length_c   1.000
_cell.angle_alpha   90.00
_cell.angle_beta   90.00
_cell.angle_gamma   90.00
#
_symmetry.space_group_name_H-M   'P 1'
#
loop_
_entity.id
_entity.type
_entity.pdbx_description
1 polymer ?
#
loop_
_entity_poly.entity_id
_entity_poly.type
_entity_poly.pdbx_seq_one_letter_code
_entity_poly.pdbx_strand_id
1 'polypeptide(L)'
;MQIGIDVDGLLLDQNIKVNITNIDDNDYICISDFGKYKEGKSKADDIIRNWLRNRITLKFLGTWESIYNPNFNSVEFDGFRKSAGLHTFTLSVTEWCDKTNAIGIYSKRGKYGGTYAHKDIAFEFASAISPVFKLYLIKEFERLKEIESQNREWNVSMITGIIKNKVYTGDLIQQKRKRISFKNHKLIKTKEDELIITKNNHMDIISKEQFARVQDIIKHSVKVNSNNEYDIFSGYLKCAECDSNLTIRKSKEYTYYACSSHVRKRGCNNKHTIRKDFLEEKVITEINNRQDTKIDKLNRKYIFDLINMIYLNQDGSIKIEFKRK
;
A
#
# COMPACT_ATOMS: atom_id res chain seq x y z
N MET A 1 16.28 -13.05 -7.88
CA MET A 1 17.04 -11.79 -8.04
C MET A 1 17.66 -11.51 -6.69
N GLN A 2 18.89 -11.99 -6.48
CA GLN A 2 19.63 -11.80 -5.25
C GLN A 2 20.04 -10.33 -5.24
N ILE A 3 19.40 -9.51 -4.41
CA ILE A 3 19.79 -8.12 -4.20
C ILE A 3 21.01 -8.19 -3.29
N GLY A 4 22.16 -8.56 -3.87
CA GLY A 4 23.44 -8.32 -3.26
C GLY A 4 23.58 -6.81 -3.18
N ILE A 5 23.63 -6.27 -1.96
CA ILE A 5 24.22 -4.96 -1.76
C ILE A 5 25.61 -5.08 -2.35
N ASP A 6 25.85 -4.43 -3.48
CA ASP A 6 27.16 -4.41 -4.12
C ASP A 6 28.10 -3.65 -3.18
N VAL A 7 28.69 -4.38 -2.24
CA VAL A 7 29.60 -3.84 -1.22
C VAL A 7 30.82 -3.22 -1.92
N ASP A 8 31.15 -3.70 -3.13
CA ASP A 8 32.20 -3.15 -3.98
C ASP A 8 31.85 -1.75 -4.51
N GLY A 9 30.57 -1.51 -4.84
CA GLY A 9 30.05 -0.18 -5.16
C GLY A 9 30.05 0.80 -3.97
N LEU A 10 29.85 0.27 -2.76
CA LEU A 10 29.63 1.02 -1.53
C LEU A 10 30.91 1.71 -0.96
N LEU A 11 32.09 1.32 -1.46
CA LEU A 11 33.42 1.75 -0.97
C LEU A 11 34.24 2.54 -2.01
N LEU A 12 33.71 2.71 -3.22
CA LEU A 12 34.42 3.28 -4.37
C LEU A 12 34.68 4.79 -4.27
N ASP A 13 33.94 5.54 -3.44
CA ASP A 13 34.23 6.98 -3.23
C ASP A 13 35.39 7.21 -2.24
N GLN A 14 35.90 6.15 -1.58
CA GLN A 14 37.03 6.22 -0.63
C GLN A 14 38.11 5.13 -0.84
N ASN A 15 38.01 4.24 -1.83
CA ASN A 15 39.05 3.24 -2.13
C ASN A 15 39.42 2.32 -0.93
N ILE A 16 38.48 2.07 -0.01
CA ILE A 16 38.72 1.26 1.19
C ILE A 16 38.53 -0.22 0.85
N LYS A 17 39.63 -0.98 0.75
CA LYS A 17 39.56 -2.45 0.64
C LYS A 17 39.29 -3.06 2.02
N VAL A 18 38.12 -3.68 2.18
CA VAL A 18 37.75 -4.44 3.39
C VAL A 18 37.78 -5.93 3.09
N ASN A 19 38.28 -6.72 4.04
CA ASN A 19 38.19 -8.17 3.94
C ASN A 19 36.78 -8.63 4.33
N ILE A 20 36.20 -9.48 3.48
CA ILE A 20 34.90 -10.13 3.72
C ILE A 20 35.14 -11.64 3.84
N THR A 21 34.53 -12.25 4.85
CA THR A 21 34.53 -13.69 5.07
C THR A 21 33.10 -14.17 5.21
N ASN A 22 32.73 -15.21 4.48
CA ASN A 22 31.42 -15.83 4.61
C ASN A 22 31.48 -16.95 5.66
N ILE A 23 30.60 -16.89 6.66
CA ILE A 23 30.45 -17.90 7.72
C ILE A 23 28.95 -18.18 7.84
N ASP A 24 28.54 -19.44 7.66
CA ASP A 24 27.15 -19.91 7.78
C ASP A 24 26.15 -19.05 6.99
N ASP A 25 26.42 -18.86 5.69
CA ASP A 25 25.63 -18.03 4.75
C ASP A 25 25.52 -16.53 5.11
N ASN A 26 26.29 -16.07 6.11
CA ASN A 26 26.34 -14.68 6.51
C ASN A 26 27.70 -14.05 6.21
N ASP A 27 27.66 -12.81 5.71
CA ASP A 27 28.86 -12.05 5.41
C ASP A 27 29.37 -11.34 6.66
N TYR A 28 30.63 -11.62 7.01
CA TYR A 28 31.37 -10.94 8.05
C TYR A 28 32.40 -10.00 7.43
N ILE A 29 32.38 -8.75 7.85
CA ILE A 29 33.22 -7.67 7.32
C ILE A 29 34.25 -7.31 8.38
N CYS A 30 35.51 -7.17 7.99
CA CYS A 30 36.60 -6.78 8.89
C CYS A 30 36.47 -5.32 9.32
N ILE A 31 35.93 -5.07 10.52
CA ILE A 31 35.73 -3.71 11.02
C ILE A 31 37.05 -2.99 11.35
N SER A 32 38.11 -3.74 11.67
CA SER A 32 39.45 -3.18 11.88
C SER A 32 40.04 -2.53 10.63
N ASP A 33 39.63 -2.97 9.43
CA ASP A 33 40.14 -2.40 8.18
C ASP A 33 39.60 -0.97 7.94
N PHE A 34 38.37 -0.67 8.37
CA PHE A 34 37.86 0.70 8.37
C PHE A 34 38.67 1.64 9.28
N GLY A 35 39.13 1.15 10.44
CA GLY A 35 39.94 1.93 11.38
C GLY A 35 41.37 2.18 10.86
N LYS A 36 41.97 1.20 10.19
CA LYS A 36 43.31 1.32 9.60
C LYS A 36 43.39 2.42 8.53
N TYR A 37 42.32 2.60 7.76
CA TYR A 37 42.26 3.58 6.68
C TYR A 37 42.34 5.04 7.18
N LYS A 38 41.79 5.33 8.36
CA LYS A 38 41.83 6.69 8.92
C LYS A 38 43.19 7.03 9.55
N GLU A 39 43.75 6.17 10.42
CA GLU A 39 44.92 6.56 11.24
C GLU A 39 45.90 5.41 11.61
N GLY A 40 45.87 4.25 10.92
CA GLY A 40 46.80 3.13 11.14
C GLY A 40 46.33 2.05 12.14
N LYS A 41 47.10 0.95 12.27
CA LYS A 41 46.65 -0.31 12.92
C LYS A 41 46.42 -0.20 14.43
N SER A 42 47.32 0.45 15.18
CA SER A 42 47.19 0.57 16.65
C SER A 42 45.94 1.36 17.04
N LYS A 43 45.59 2.38 16.25
CA LYS A 43 44.43 3.24 16.51
C LYS A 43 43.11 2.58 16.11
N ALA A 44 43.12 1.62 15.20
CA ALA A 44 41.93 0.87 14.81
C ALA A 44 41.32 0.09 15.99
N ASP A 45 42.16 -0.57 16.79
CA ASP A 45 41.69 -1.31 17.96
C ASP A 45 41.13 -0.38 19.04
N ASP A 46 41.69 0.82 19.19
CA ASP A 46 41.20 1.83 20.13
C ASP A 46 39.87 2.45 19.70
N ILE A 47 39.66 2.64 18.40
CA ILE A 47 38.37 3.07 17.85
C ILE A 47 37.29 2.02 18.16
N ILE A 48 37.58 0.73 17.96
CA ILE A 48 36.63 -0.36 18.26
C ILE A 48 36.33 -0.43 19.76
N ARG A 49 37.35 -0.32 20.63
CA ARG A 49 37.14 -0.26 22.09
C ARG A 49 36.29 0.94 22.50
N ASN A 50 36.56 2.12 21.95
CA ASN A 50 35.76 3.32 22.23
C ASN A 50 34.32 3.17 21.74
N TRP A 51 34.10 2.53 20.60
CA TRP A 51 32.78 2.22 20.10
C TRP A 51 32.01 1.27 21.03
N LEU A 52 32.66 0.21 21.53
CA LEU A 52 32.07 -0.72 22.52
C LEU A 52 31.80 -0.09 23.89
N ARG A 53 32.45 1.03 24.25
CA ARG A 53 32.13 1.76 25.49
C ARG A 53 30.82 2.53 25.41
N ASN A 54 30.33 2.81 24.20
CA ASN A 54 29.10 3.57 24.01
C ASN A 54 27.87 2.74 24.39
N ARG A 55 27.04 3.30 25.28
CA ARG A 55 25.80 2.68 25.75
C ARG A 55 24.82 2.36 24.61
N ILE A 56 24.76 3.21 23.58
CA ILE A 56 23.89 3.00 22.42
C ILE A 56 24.39 1.80 21.61
N THR A 57 25.70 1.75 21.35
CA THR A 57 26.33 0.63 20.65
C THR A 57 26.09 -0.69 21.37
N LEU A 58 26.36 -0.75 22.68
CA LEU A 58 26.14 -1.99 23.44
C LEU A 58 24.67 -2.42 23.42
N LYS A 59 23.75 -1.47 23.52
CA LYS A 59 22.32 -1.76 23.39
C LYS A 59 21.99 -2.34 22.02
N PHE A 60 22.53 -1.76 20.94
CA PHE A 60 22.35 -2.28 19.58
C PHE A 60 22.90 -3.70 19.45
N LEU A 61 24.14 -3.95 19.88
CA LEU A 61 24.77 -5.27 19.83
C LEU A 61 23.97 -6.31 20.60
N GLY A 62 23.61 -6.05 21.86
CA GLY A 62 22.82 -6.99 22.64
C GLY A 62 21.41 -7.21 22.09
N THR A 63 20.82 -6.21 21.42
CA THR A 63 19.52 -6.40 20.73
C THR A 63 19.68 -7.31 19.52
N TRP A 64 20.73 -7.11 18.71
CA TRP A 64 21.02 -7.95 17.56
C TRP A 64 21.28 -9.40 18.01
N GLU A 65 22.12 -9.61 19.02
CA GLU A 65 22.40 -10.93 19.57
C GLU A 65 21.14 -11.60 20.14
N SER A 66 20.30 -10.86 20.87
CA SER A 66 19.06 -11.43 21.42
C SER A 66 18.07 -11.91 20.34
N ILE A 67 18.14 -11.33 19.13
CA ILE A 67 17.26 -11.70 18.00
C ILE A 67 17.85 -12.88 17.22
N TYR A 68 19.17 -12.86 16.98
CA TYR A 68 19.81 -13.78 16.03
C TYR A 68 20.66 -14.89 16.69
N ASN A 69 20.93 -14.81 18.00
CA ASN A 69 21.75 -15.76 18.73
C ASN A 69 20.98 -16.42 19.89
N PRO A 70 20.51 -17.67 19.71
CA PRO A 70 19.78 -18.40 20.74
C PRO A 70 20.59 -18.66 22.03
N ASN A 71 21.92 -18.68 21.95
CA ASN A 71 22.82 -18.99 23.07
C ASN A 71 23.38 -17.74 23.77
N PHE A 72 22.83 -16.56 23.45
CA PHE A 72 23.29 -15.30 24.00
C PHE A 72 23.04 -15.19 25.52
N ASN A 73 24.11 -14.91 26.28
CA ASN A 73 24.02 -14.72 27.72
C ASN A 73 23.55 -13.29 28.06
N SER A 74 22.24 -13.13 28.17
CA SER A 74 21.57 -11.87 28.48
C SER A 74 21.89 -11.31 29.88
N VAL A 75 22.28 -12.17 30.83
CA VAL A 75 22.59 -11.78 32.21
C VAL A 75 23.90 -11.00 32.27
N GLU A 76 24.97 -11.55 31.67
CA GLU A 76 26.26 -10.87 31.56
C GLU A 76 26.15 -9.59 30.72
N PHE A 77 25.37 -9.63 29.64
CA PHE A 77 25.06 -8.44 28.84
C PHE A 77 24.45 -7.31 29.69
N ASP A 78 23.49 -7.63 30.56
CA ASP A 78 22.85 -6.63 31.42
C ASP A 78 23.84 -6.01 32.42
N GLY A 79 24.84 -6.77 32.87
CA GLY A 79 25.98 -6.28 33.64
C GLY A 79 26.75 -5.20 32.85
N PHE A 80 27.18 -5.52 31.63
CA PHE A 80 27.87 -4.56 30.76
C PHE A 80 27.02 -3.33 30.44
N ARG A 81 25.73 -3.51 30.16
CA ARG A 81 24.80 -2.42 29.84
C ARG A 81 24.65 -1.42 31.00
N LYS A 82 24.72 -1.88 32.25
CA LYS A 82 24.68 -1.03 33.45
C LYS A 82 25.98 -0.25 33.64
N SER A 83 27.12 -0.86 33.37
CA SER A 83 28.45 -0.23 33.48
C SER A 83 28.79 0.69 32.29
N ALA A 84 28.12 0.50 31.15
CA ALA A 84 28.32 1.29 29.94
C ALA A 84 28.09 2.80 30.18
N GLY A 85 29.06 3.62 29.76
CA GLY A 85 29.04 5.08 29.95
C GLY A 85 29.82 5.59 31.15
N LEU A 86 30.28 4.71 32.06
CA LEU A 86 31.26 5.09 33.07
C LEU A 86 32.62 5.35 32.41
N HIS A 87 33.35 6.36 32.88
CA HIS A 87 34.68 6.68 32.34
C HIS A 87 35.67 5.53 32.55
N THR A 88 35.53 4.77 33.63
CA THR A 88 36.34 3.58 33.96
C THR A 88 35.95 2.33 33.16
N PHE A 89 34.79 2.34 32.48
CA PHE A 89 34.33 1.17 31.76
C PHE A 89 35.21 0.93 30.53
N THR A 90 35.80 -0.26 30.45
CA THR A 90 36.55 -0.75 29.30
C THR A 90 36.04 -2.15 28.98
N LEU A 91 35.87 -2.43 27.69
CA LEU A 91 35.41 -3.72 27.21
C LEU A 91 36.14 -4.03 25.91
N SER A 92 36.74 -5.23 25.85
CA SER A 92 37.35 -5.73 24.62
C SER A 92 36.38 -6.61 23.84
N VAL A 93 36.59 -6.73 22.53
CA VAL A 93 35.79 -7.63 21.68
C VAL A 93 35.88 -9.08 22.18
N THR A 94 37.08 -9.53 22.53
CA THR A 94 37.29 -10.88 23.07
C THR A 94 36.51 -11.09 24.36
N GLU A 95 36.59 -10.14 25.30
CA GLU A 95 35.85 -10.22 26.56
C GLU A 95 34.33 -10.21 26.35
N TRP A 96 33.84 -9.39 25.41
CA TRP A 96 32.44 -9.37 25.01
C TRP A 96 31.98 -10.76 24.51
N CYS A 97 32.71 -11.34 23.56
CA CYS A 97 32.40 -12.66 23.01
C CYS A 97 32.43 -13.75 24.09
N ASP A 98 33.48 -13.78 24.91
CA ASP A 98 33.70 -14.84 25.91
C ASP A 98 32.65 -14.81 27.02
N LYS A 99 32.22 -13.63 27.48
CA LYS A 99 31.23 -13.51 28.57
C LYS A 99 29.78 -13.61 28.08
N THR A 100 29.49 -13.13 26.87
CA THR A 100 28.12 -13.09 26.36
C THR A 100 27.77 -14.20 25.36
N ASN A 101 28.74 -15.03 24.95
CA ASN A 101 28.61 -15.98 23.84
C ASN A 101 28.15 -15.32 22.53
N ALA A 102 28.54 -14.06 22.30
CA ALA A 102 28.15 -13.31 21.12
C ALA A 102 28.72 -13.91 19.82
N ILE A 103 27.91 -13.96 18.76
CA ILE A 103 28.30 -14.48 17.44
C ILE A 103 28.44 -13.36 16.38
N GLY A 104 27.91 -12.17 16.67
CA GLY A 104 27.85 -11.05 15.73
C GLY A 104 29.19 -10.35 15.51
N ILE A 105 30.16 -10.52 16.41
CA ILE A 105 31.54 -10.01 16.27
C ILE A 105 32.51 -11.08 16.75
N TYR A 106 33.68 -11.20 16.12
CA TYR A 106 34.80 -11.99 16.62
C TYR A 106 36.15 -11.37 16.26
N SER A 107 37.21 -11.79 16.95
CA SER A 107 38.58 -11.36 16.66
C SER A 107 39.45 -12.53 16.20
N LYS A 108 40.16 -12.36 15.09
CA LYS A 108 41.09 -13.36 14.52
C LYS A 108 42.53 -12.89 14.65
N ARG A 109 43.43 -13.74 15.13
CA ARG A 109 44.88 -13.47 15.21
C ARG A 109 45.60 -14.02 13.96
N GLY A 110 46.63 -13.34 13.47
CA GLY A 110 47.50 -13.82 12.36
C GLY A 110 47.64 -12.86 11.17
N LYS A 111 48.13 -13.37 10.03
CA LYS A 111 48.44 -12.60 8.79
C LYS A 111 47.22 -11.89 8.17
N TYR A 112 46.03 -12.45 8.37
CA TYR A 112 44.72 -11.85 8.03
C TYR A 112 43.90 -11.54 9.30
N GLY A 113 44.61 -11.25 10.39
CA GLY A 113 44.01 -10.95 11.68
C GLY A 113 43.35 -9.58 11.72
N GLY A 114 42.30 -9.49 12.53
CA GLY A 114 41.44 -8.32 12.67
C GLY A 114 40.15 -8.69 13.42
N THR A 115 39.36 -7.69 13.73
CA THR A 115 38.01 -7.86 14.23
C THR A 115 37.03 -7.89 13.07
N TYR A 116 36.21 -8.94 13.01
CA TYR A 116 35.19 -9.15 12.01
C TYR A 116 33.82 -9.03 12.67
N ALA A 117 32.87 -8.41 11.98
CA ALA A 117 31.50 -8.27 12.44
C ALA A 117 30.53 -8.65 11.33
N HIS A 118 29.38 -9.19 11.71
CA HIS A 118 28.27 -9.42 10.79
C HIS A 118 27.94 -8.14 10.01
N LYS A 119 27.52 -8.25 8.74
CA LYS A 119 27.23 -7.11 7.85
C LYS A 119 26.42 -5.98 8.50
N ASP A 120 25.36 -6.30 9.25
CA ASP A 120 24.51 -5.30 9.92
C ASP A 120 25.30 -4.53 11.00
N ILE A 121 26.09 -5.26 11.78
CA ILE A 121 26.91 -4.70 12.86
C ILE A 121 28.07 -3.89 12.27
N ALA A 122 28.65 -4.36 11.16
CA ALA A 122 29.69 -3.64 10.44
C ALA A 122 29.16 -2.33 9.84
N PHE A 123 27.93 -2.30 9.33
CA PHE A 123 27.30 -1.07 8.83
C PHE A 123 26.96 -0.08 9.96
N GLU A 124 26.53 -0.58 11.13
CA GLU A 124 26.35 0.28 12.30
C GLU A 124 27.70 0.86 12.78
N PHE A 125 28.76 0.05 12.80
CA PHE A 125 30.12 0.51 13.10
C PHE A 125 30.57 1.60 12.12
N ALA A 126 30.44 1.35 10.81
CA ALA A 126 30.78 2.31 9.77
C ALA A 126 30.00 3.63 9.90
N SER A 127 28.71 3.54 10.24
CA SER A 127 27.83 4.70 10.50
C SER A 127 28.23 5.49 11.75
N ALA A 128 28.77 4.81 12.77
CA ALA A 128 29.23 5.44 14.00
C ALA A 128 30.56 6.20 13.81
N ILE A 129 31.44 5.72 12.91
CA ILE A 129 32.76 6.33 12.66
C ILE A 129 32.76 7.37 11.52
N SER A 130 31.73 7.36 10.65
CA SER A 130 31.65 8.19 9.45
C SER A 130 30.25 8.77 9.24
N PRO A 131 30.05 10.08 9.52
CA PRO A 131 28.80 10.77 9.21
C PRO A 131 28.43 10.72 7.71
N VAL A 132 29.43 10.69 6.83
CA VAL A 132 29.24 10.57 5.37
C VAL A 132 28.60 9.24 5.02
N PHE A 133 29.10 8.14 5.61
CA PHE A 133 28.53 6.80 5.41
C PHE A 133 27.09 6.73 5.92
N LYS A 134 26.82 7.33 7.08
CA LYS A 134 25.46 7.39 7.64
C LYS A 134 24.48 8.13 6.72
N LEU A 135 24.89 9.26 6.15
CA LEU A 135 24.07 10.00 5.18
C LEU A 135 23.85 9.20 3.89
N TYR A 136 24.85 8.44 3.45
CA TYR A 136 24.73 7.57 2.29
C TYR A 136 23.67 6.48 2.50
N LEU A 137 23.68 5.79 3.65
CA LEU A 137 22.65 4.80 3.97
C LEU A 137 21.23 5.40 3.96
N ILE A 138 21.08 6.62 4.48
CA ILE A 138 19.79 7.33 4.46
C ILE A 138 19.34 7.58 3.01
N LYS A 139 20.22 8.13 2.16
CA LYS A 139 19.92 8.39 0.75
C LYS A 139 19.63 7.11 -0.03
N GLU A 140 20.35 6.03 0.23
CA GLU A 140 20.15 4.77 -0.46
C GLU A 140 18.81 4.13 -0.08
N PHE A 141 18.40 4.25 1.19
CA PHE A 141 17.07 3.84 1.61
C PHE A 141 15.95 4.67 0.96
N GLU A 142 16.16 5.98 0.79
CA GLU A 142 15.24 6.84 0.04
C GLU A 142 15.16 6.42 -1.43
N ARG A 143 16.30 6.15 -2.08
CA ARG A 143 16.36 5.65 -3.47
C ARG A 143 15.61 4.33 -3.64
N LEU A 144 15.78 3.38 -2.72
CA LEU A 144 15.07 2.09 -2.74
C LEU A 144 13.55 2.29 -2.59
N LYS A 145 13.12 3.17 -1.68
CA LYS A 145 11.71 3.54 -1.53
C LYS A 145 11.13 4.17 -2.78
N GLU A 146 11.89 5.03 -3.45
CA GLU A 146 11.46 5.62 -4.73
C GLU A 146 11.30 4.55 -5.80
N ILE A 147 12.21 3.58 -5.89
CA ILE A 147 12.12 2.47 -6.84
C ILE A 147 10.91 1.58 -6.53
N GLU A 148 10.68 1.22 -5.26
CA GLU A 148 9.50 0.45 -4.84
C GLU A 148 8.20 1.21 -5.12
N SER A 149 8.17 2.51 -4.85
CA SER A 149 7.05 3.38 -5.21
C SER A 149 6.87 3.52 -6.73
N GLN A 150 7.94 3.37 -7.50
CA GLN A 150 7.91 3.33 -8.96
C GLN A 150 7.57 1.94 -9.52
N ASN A 151 7.41 0.92 -8.68
CA ASN A 151 6.83 -0.35 -9.11
C ASN A 151 5.34 -0.11 -9.39
N ARG A 152 5.08 0.36 -10.63
CA ARG A 152 3.82 0.86 -11.19
C ARG A 152 2.84 -0.29 -11.42
N GLU A 153 2.40 -0.94 -10.35
CA GLU A 153 1.26 -1.84 -10.48
C GLU A 153 0.02 -1.03 -10.92
N TRP A 154 -0.74 -1.61 -11.85
CA TRP A 154 -1.97 -1.01 -12.33
C TRP A 154 -2.98 -0.93 -11.19
N ASN A 155 -3.16 0.28 -10.63
CA ASN A 155 -4.20 0.50 -9.63
C ASN A 155 -5.58 0.47 -10.30
N VAL A 156 -6.56 -0.14 -9.62
CA VAL A 156 -7.99 -0.14 -10.01
C VAL A 156 -8.49 1.26 -10.37
N SER A 157 -8.03 2.30 -9.68
CA SER A 157 -8.39 3.69 -9.96
C SER A 157 -7.87 4.18 -11.32
N MET A 158 -6.64 3.77 -11.70
CA MET A 158 -6.07 4.08 -13.02
C MET A 158 -6.84 3.36 -14.12
N ILE A 159 -7.08 2.06 -13.97
CA ILE A 159 -7.86 1.25 -14.93
C ILE A 159 -9.27 1.85 -15.09
N THR A 160 -9.93 2.17 -13.99
CA THR A 160 -11.26 2.82 -14.01
C THR A 160 -11.22 4.17 -14.73
N GLY A 161 -10.15 4.95 -14.54
CA GLY A 161 -9.94 6.21 -15.23
C GLY A 161 -9.81 6.04 -16.75
N ILE A 162 -9.10 5.00 -17.19
CA ILE A 162 -8.99 4.63 -18.60
C ILE A 162 -10.36 4.22 -19.15
N ILE A 163 -11.03 3.27 -18.51
CA ILE A 163 -12.28 2.73 -19.05
C ILE A 163 -13.37 3.81 -19.16
N LYS A 164 -13.39 4.81 -18.27
CA LYS A 164 -14.35 5.93 -18.31
C LYS A 164 -14.01 7.03 -19.32
N ASN A 165 -12.84 6.98 -19.96
CA ASN A 165 -12.38 8.06 -20.82
C ASN A 165 -13.00 7.97 -22.22
N LYS A 166 -13.97 8.85 -22.49
CA LYS A 166 -14.61 9.01 -23.81
C LYS A 166 -13.64 9.36 -24.95
N VAL A 167 -12.41 9.80 -24.65
CA VAL A 167 -11.42 10.09 -25.69
C VAL A 167 -11.16 8.89 -26.59
N TYR A 168 -11.26 7.67 -26.06
CA TYR A 168 -11.08 6.45 -26.86
C TYR A 168 -12.13 6.25 -27.96
N THR A 169 -13.26 6.98 -27.94
CA THR A 169 -14.29 6.93 -29.00
C THR A 169 -14.09 7.98 -30.09
N GLY A 170 -12.91 8.61 -30.17
CA GLY A 170 -12.59 9.63 -31.16
C GLY A 170 -12.99 11.07 -30.77
N ASP A 171 -13.62 11.27 -29.61
CA ASP A 171 -14.06 12.59 -29.15
C ASP A 171 -12.95 13.31 -28.35
N LEU A 172 -12.66 14.57 -28.65
CA LEU A 172 -11.74 15.38 -27.86
C LEU A 172 -12.50 16.10 -26.73
N ILE A 173 -12.09 15.88 -25.48
CA ILE A 173 -12.67 16.53 -24.31
C ILE A 173 -11.68 17.51 -23.70
N GLN A 174 -12.04 18.79 -23.74
CA GLN A 174 -11.26 19.89 -23.17
C GLN A 174 -11.93 20.46 -21.91
N GLN A 175 -11.20 21.29 -21.17
CA GLN A 175 -11.70 21.98 -19.97
C GLN A 175 -12.27 21.07 -18.87
N LYS A 176 -11.67 19.88 -18.65
CA LYS A 176 -12.09 18.94 -17.58
C LYS A 176 -12.04 19.55 -16.17
N ARG A 177 -11.24 20.60 -15.97
CA ARG A 177 -11.15 21.38 -14.73
C ARG A 177 -11.10 22.86 -15.07
N LYS A 178 -11.73 23.68 -14.24
CA LYS A 178 -11.70 25.15 -14.33
C LYS A 178 -11.33 25.76 -12.98
N ARG A 179 -10.72 26.95 -13.00
CA ARG A 179 -10.51 27.74 -11.78
C ARG A 179 -11.84 28.33 -11.32
N ILE A 180 -12.00 28.51 -10.00
CA ILE A 180 -13.19 29.16 -9.43
C ILE A 180 -13.27 30.60 -9.91
N SER A 181 -12.14 31.30 -9.86
CA SER A 181 -11.99 32.67 -10.34
C SER A 181 -10.53 32.93 -10.70
N PHE A 182 -10.25 34.04 -11.37
CA PHE A 182 -8.89 34.46 -11.67
C PHE A 182 -8.01 34.60 -10.41
N LYS A 183 -8.60 35.09 -9.30
CA LYS A 183 -7.93 35.29 -8.02
C LYS A 183 -7.79 34.02 -7.18
N ASN A 184 -8.58 32.98 -7.48
CA ASN A 184 -8.56 31.73 -6.74
C ASN A 184 -8.05 30.59 -7.63
N HIS A 185 -6.80 30.20 -7.38
CA HIS A 185 -6.11 29.16 -8.13
C HIS A 185 -6.64 27.74 -7.88
N LYS A 186 -7.63 27.55 -7.00
CA LYS A 186 -8.29 26.26 -6.76
C LYS A 186 -8.99 25.78 -8.03
N LEU A 187 -8.66 24.55 -8.45
CA LEU A 187 -9.27 23.88 -9.59
C LEU A 187 -10.49 23.08 -9.14
N ILE A 188 -11.63 23.31 -9.79
CA ILE A 188 -12.86 22.54 -9.62
C ILE A 188 -13.10 21.70 -10.88
N LYS A 189 -13.72 20.52 -10.71
CA LYS A 189 -14.18 19.69 -11.83
C LYS A 189 -15.33 20.40 -12.56
N THR A 190 -15.17 20.57 -13.87
CA THR A 190 -16.21 21.17 -14.73
C THR A 190 -17.42 20.23 -14.79
N LYS A 191 -18.63 20.78 -14.79
CA LYS A 191 -19.85 19.99 -14.95
C LYS A 191 -19.92 19.44 -16.37
N GLU A 192 -20.64 18.33 -16.58
CA GLU A 192 -20.62 17.62 -17.87
C GLU A 192 -21.23 18.43 -19.03
N ASP A 193 -22.20 19.29 -18.73
CA ASP A 193 -22.87 20.24 -19.63
C ASP A 193 -21.96 21.40 -20.06
N GLU A 194 -20.96 21.74 -19.25
CA GLU A 194 -19.99 22.81 -19.53
C GLU A 194 -18.70 22.29 -20.21
N LEU A 195 -18.59 20.99 -20.46
CA LEU A 195 -17.41 20.41 -21.12
C LEU A 195 -17.39 20.79 -22.60
N ILE A 196 -16.23 21.24 -23.06
CA ILE A 196 -15.99 21.47 -24.49
C ILE A 196 -15.67 20.11 -25.12
N ILE A 197 -16.57 19.60 -25.95
CA ILE A 197 -16.45 18.29 -26.61
C ILE A 197 -16.43 18.50 -28.12
N THR A 198 -15.29 18.25 -28.74
CA THR A 198 -15.18 18.19 -30.20
C THR A 198 -15.36 16.74 -30.63
N LYS A 199 -16.48 16.45 -31.30
CA LYS A 199 -16.82 15.09 -31.74
C LYS A 199 -15.93 14.64 -32.90
N ASN A 200 -15.55 13.35 -32.92
CA ASN A 200 -14.78 12.72 -34.02
C ASN A 200 -13.50 13.48 -34.42
N ASN A 201 -12.74 13.95 -33.43
CA ASN A 201 -11.50 14.68 -33.64
C ASN A 201 -10.34 13.78 -34.09
N HIS A 202 -10.38 12.48 -33.76
CA HIS A 202 -9.38 11.51 -34.20
C HIS A 202 -10.02 10.13 -34.43
N MET A 203 -9.27 9.22 -35.04
CA MET A 203 -9.68 7.83 -35.23
C MET A 203 -10.01 7.20 -33.87
N ASP A 204 -11.16 6.54 -33.78
CA ASP A 204 -11.63 5.88 -32.58
C ASP A 204 -10.86 4.57 -32.35
N ILE A 205 -10.48 4.34 -31.10
CA ILE A 205 -9.84 3.08 -30.67
C ILE A 205 -10.93 2.05 -30.37
N ILE A 206 -12.10 2.49 -29.92
CA ILE A 206 -13.29 1.67 -29.66
C ILE A 206 -14.54 2.38 -30.18
N SER A 207 -15.52 1.60 -30.64
CA SER A 207 -16.77 2.17 -31.13
C SER A 207 -17.58 2.82 -30.01
N LYS A 208 -18.36 3.86 -30.35
CA LYS A 208 -19.26 4.54 -29.41
C LYS A 208 -20.26 3.59 -28.75
N GLU A 209 -20.74 2.60 -29.51
CA GLU A 209 -21.62 1.54 -29.02
C GLU A 209 -20.94 0.63 -28.00
N GLN A 210 -19.70 0.21 -28.28
CA GLN A 210 -18.92 -0.60 -27.34
C GLN A 210 -18.62 0.18 -26.06
N PHE A 211 -18.22 1.44 -26.17
CA PHE A 211 -18.01 2.31 -25.01
C PHE A 211 -19.29 2.47 -24.19
N ALA A 212 -20.44 2.73 -24.83
CA ALA A 212 -21.72 2.86 -24.15
C ALA A 212 -22.10 1.59 -23.39
N ARG A 213 -21.92 0.40 -24.00
CA ARG A 213 -22.15 -0.89 -23.34
C ARG A 213 -21.26 -1.07 -22.10
N VAL A 214 -19.97 -0.73 -22.20
CA VAL A 214 -19.04 -0.82 -21.06
C VAL A 214 -19.41 0.14 -19.94
N GLN A 215 -19.78 1.39 -20.25
CA GLN A 215 -20.24 2.33 -19.22
C GLN A 215 -21.53 1.85 -18.54
N ASP A 216 -22.41 1.21 -19.30
CA ASP A 216 -23.64 0.63 -18.77
C ASP A 216 -23.38 -0.55 -17.82
N ILE A 217 -22.41 -1.43 -18.15
CA ILE A 217 -21.94 -2.48 -17.24
C ILE A 217 -21.37 -1.89 -15.95
N ILE A 218 -20.55 -0.83 -16.05
CA ILE A 218 -19.96 -0.17 -14.88
C ILE A 218 -21.03 0.47 -13.99
N LYS A 219 -22.04 1.11 -14.58
CA LYS A 219 -23.16 1.73 -13.86
C LYS A 219 -23.90 0.71 -12.99
N HIS A 220 -24.05 -0.51 -13.51
CA HIS A 220 -24.70 -1.64 -12.85
C HIS A 220 -23.69 -2.60 -12.19
N SER A 221 -22.44 -2.18 -11.99
CA SER A 221 -21.43 -3.02 -11.32
C SER A 221 -21.76 -3.22 -9.84
N VAL A 222 -21.44 -4.41 -9.33
CA VAL A 222 -21.77 -4.80 -7.96
C VAL A 222 -20.50 -4.95 -7.14
N LYS A 223 -20.56 -4.49 -5.89
CA LYS A 223 -19.60 -4.89 -4.87
C LYS A 223 -20.03 -6.23 -4.30
N VAL A 224 -19.16 -7.23 -4.45
CA VAL A 224 -19.33 -8.54 -3.81
C VAL A 224 -18.99 -8.46 -2.33
N ASN A 225 -19.61 -9.31 -1.52
CA ASN A 225 -19.25 -9.49 -0.12
C ASN A 225 -17.99 -10.38 0.00
N SER A 226 -17.53 -10.62 1.23
CA SER A 226 -16.37 -11.50 1.49
C SER A 226 -16.56 -12.95 1.00
N ASN A 227 -17.81 -13.40 0.85
CA ASN A 227 -18.17 -14.73 0.34
C ASN A 227 -18.35 -14.73 -1.19
N ASN A 228 -17.98 -13.65 -1.88
CA ASN A 228 -18.13 -13.46 -3.32
C ASN A 228 -19.59 -13.48 -3.82
N GLU A 229 -20.56 -13.29 -2.92
CA GLU A 229 -21.98 -13.22 -3.24
C GLU A 229 -22.44 -11.77 -3.39
N TYR A 230 -23.50 -11.59 -4.16
CA TYR A 230 -24.15 -10.31 -4.33
C TYR A 230 -25.67 -10.45 -4.45
N ASP A 231 -26.37 -9.37 -4.14
CA ASP A 231 -27.82 -9.30 -4.28
C ASP A 231 -28.24 -8.92 -5.71
N ILE A 232 -29.32 -9.53 -6.21
CA ILE A 232 -29.79 -9.38 -7.60
C ILE A 232 -30.10 -7.93 -7.99
N PHE A 233 -30.55 -7.09 -7.04
CA PHE A 233 -30.87 -5.68 -7.29
C PHE A 233 -29.73 -4.72 -6.98
N SER A 234 -28.57 -5.23 -6.57
CA SER A 234 -27.38 -4.41 -6.32
C SER A 234 -27.01 -3.62 -7.57
N GLY A 235 -26.78 -2.31 -7.43
CA GLY A 235 -26.45 -1.42 -8.54
C GLY A 235 -27.65 -0.88 -9.33
N TYR A 236 -28.87 -1.36 -9.07
CA TYR A 236 -30.09 -0.86 -9.73
C TYR A 236 -30.99 -0.01 -8.82
N LEU A 237 -30.80 -0.09 -7.50
CA LEU A 237 -31.67 0.55 -6.52
C LEU A 237 -31.15 1.90 -6.05
N LYS A 238 -31.96 2.95 -6.25
CA LYS A 238 -31.66 4.31 -5.83
C LYS A 238 -32.80 4.95 -5.04
N CYS A 239 -32.45 5.90 -4.18
CA CYS A 239 -33.41 6.79 -3.54
C CYS A 239 -33.76 7.94 -4.49
N ALA A 240 -35.05 8.22 -4.69
CA ALA A 240 -35.51 9.27 -5.60
C ALA A 240 -35.12 10.70 -5.16
N GLU A 241 -34.91 10.92 -3.85
CA GLU A 241 -34.61 12.26 -3.32
C GLU A 241 -33.12 12.62 -3.38
N CYS A 242 -32.26 11.69 -2.96
CA CYS A 242 -30.84 11.97 -2.77
C CYS A 242 -29.95 11.26 -3.78
N ASP A 243 -30.55 10.57 -4.76
CA ASP A 243 -29.91 9.74 -5.80
C ASP A 243 -28.90 8.71 -5.26
N SER A 244 -28.91 8.47 -3.94
CA SER A 244 -27.99 7.58 -3.26
C SER A 244 -28.48 6.14 -3.38
N ASN A 245 -27.55 5.19 -3.50
CA ASN A 245 -27.89 3.78 -3.58
C ASN A 245 -28.63 3.30 -2.32
N LEU A 246 -29.55 2.35 -2.48
CA LEU A 246 -30.15 1.65 -1.34
C LEU A 246 -29.16 0.62 -0.77
N THR A 247 -29.18 0.45 0.56
CA THR A 247 -28.38 -0.53 1.29
C THR A 247 -29.29 -1.62 1.84
N ILE A 248 -28.74 -2.83 1.96
CA ILE A 248 -29.44 -3.97 2.53
C ILE A 248 -29.39 -3.90 4.06
N ARG A 249 -30.51 -4.22 4.72
CA ARG A 249 -30.62 -4.48 6.16
C ARG A 249 -31.32 -5.81 6.37
N LYS A 250 -30.76 -6.65 7.24
CA LYS A 250 -31.31 -7.97 7.56
C LYS A 250 -32.01 -7.91 8.92
N SER A 251 -33.22 -8.44 8.98
CA SER A 251 -33.89 -8.85 10.20
C SER A 251 -33.73 -10.36 10.38
N LYS A 252 -34.32 -10.95 11.43
CA LYS A 252 -34.29 -12.40 11.65
C LYS A 252 -34.96 -13.19 10.51
N GLU A 253 -36.03 -12.65 9.95
CA GLU A 253 -36.88 -13.34 8.96
C GLU A 253 -36.85 -12.69 7.58
N TYR A 254 -36.67 -11.36 7.51
CA TYR A 254 -36.80 -10.60 6.26
C TYR A 254 -35.57 -9.75 5.94
N THR A 255 -35.37 -9.51 4.64
CA THR A 255 -34.37 -8.59 4.12
C THR A 255 -35.04 -7.33 3.58
N TYR A 256 -34.48 -6.16 3.91
CA TYR A 256 -35.01 -4.86 3.53
C TYR A 256 -33.97 -4.02 2.79
N TYR A 257 -34.44 -3.19 1.85
CA TYR A 257 -33.67 -2.11 1.24
C TYR A 257 -34.02 -0.79 1.92
N ALA A 258 -33.01 -0.01 2.27
CA ALA A 258 -33.15 1.30 2.91
C ALA A 258 -32.21 2.32 2.27
N CYS A 259 -32.55 3.61 2.29
CA CYS A 259 -31.66 4.64 1.75
C CYS A 259 -30.32 4.69 2.50
N SER A 260 -29.20 4.50 1.81
CA SER A 260 -27.87 4.50 2.44
C SER A 260 -27.52 5.85 3.09
N SER A 261 -27.90 6.96 2.47
CA SER A 261 -27.66 8.32 2.99
C SER A 261 -28.50 8.60 4.23
N HIS A 262 -29.73 8.09 4.31
CA HIS A 262 -30.55 8.16 5.52
C HIS A 262 -29.94 7.30 6.64
N VAL A 263 -29.64 6.04 6.35
CA VAL A 263 -29.04 5.07 7.29
C VAL A 263 -27.73 5.59 7.88
N ARG A 264 -26.89 6.23 7.07
CA ARG A 264 -25.59 6.78 7.48
C ARG A 264 -25.67 8.22 7.98
N LYS A 265 -26.87 8.78 8.19
CA LYS A 265 -27.11 10.15 8.67
C LYS A 265 -26.42 11.24 7.82
N ARG A 266 -26.39 11.06 6.50
CA ARG A 266 -25.83 12.02 5.51
C ARG A 266 -26.87 13.01 4.96
N GLY A 267 -27.95 13.26 5.69
CA GLY A 267 -28.93 14.32 5.36
C GLY A 267 -30.05 13.94 4.39
N CYS A 268 -30.37 12.65 4.22
CA CYS A 268 -31.59 12.24 3.48
C CYS A 268 -32.76 11.98 4.43
N ASN A 269 -33.95 12.44 4.06
CA ASN A 269 -35.16 12.34 4.86
C ASN A 269 -35.99 11.08 4.57
N ASN A 270 -35.62 10.29 3.56
CA ASN A 270 -36.30 9.05 3.21
C ASN A 270 -36.14 7.96 4.30
N LYS A 271 -37.19 7.77 5.10
CA LYS A 271 -37.26 6.75 6.15
C LYS A 271 -37.81 5.40 5.66
N HIS A 272 -38.32 5.35 4.43
CA HIS A 272 -39.00 4.17 3.93
C HIS A 272 -38.01 3.03 3.69
N THR A 273 -38.47 1.83 4.02
CA THR A 273 -37.78 0.58 3.74
C THR A 273 -38.68 -0.30 2.89
N ILE A 274 -38.07 -1.04 1.96
CA ILE A 274 -38.79 -1.96 1.09
C ILE A 274 -38.36 -3.38 1.43
N ARG A 275 -39.30 -4.29 1.64
CA ARG A 275 -39.01 -5.72 1.79
C ARG A 275 -38.59 -6.31 0.45
N LYS A 276 -37.52 -7.11 0.45
CA LYS A 276 -36.95 -7.71 -0.76
C LYS A 276 -37.96 -8.54 -1.55
N ASP A 277 -38.71 -9.41 -0.89
CA ASP A 277 -39.66 -10.32 -1.56
C ASP A 277 -40.77 -9.53 -2.30
N PHE A 278 -41.28 -8.47 -1.66
CA PHE A 278 -42.28 -7.59 -2.27
C PHE A 278 -41.73 -6.84 -3.49
N LEU A 279 -40.46 -6.43 -3.43
CA LEU A 279 -39.80 -5.80 -4.59
C LEU A 279 -39.62 -6.80 -5.73
N GLU A 280 -39.24 -8.06 -5.43
CA GLU A 280 -39.12 -9.12 -6.43
C GLU A 280 -40.44 -9.37 -7.16
N GLU A 281 -41.53 -9.58 -6.41
CA GLU A 281 -42.87 -9.80 -6.96
C GLU A 281 -43.33 -8.63 -7.83
N LYS A 282 -43.12 -7.40 -7.35
CA LYS A 282 -43.51 -6.19 -8.11
C LYS A 282 -42.71 -6.05 -9.40
N VAL A 283 -41.40 -6.30 -9.37
CA VAL A 283 -40.55 -6.24 -10.57
C VAL A 283 -40.94 -7.33 -11.57
N ILE A 284 -41.21 -8.56 -11.12
CA ILE A 284 -41.68 -9.66 -11.97
C ILE A 284 -43.01 -9.30 -12.65
N THR A 285 -43.96 -8.77 -11.87
CA THR A 285 -45.28 -8.35 -12.39
C THR A 285 -45.12 -7.27 -13.46
N GLU A 286 -44.29 -6.26 -13.21
CA GLU A 286 -44.03 -5.16 -14.15
C GLU A 286 -43.28 -5.59 -15.42
N ILE A 287 -42.42 -6.61 -15.34
CA ILE A 287 -41.76 -7.20 -16.50
C ILE A 287 -42.76 -8.03 -17.32
N ASN A 288 -43.54 -8.89 -16.66
CA ASN A 288 -44.54 -9.75 -17.31
C ASN A 288 -45.65 -8.94 -17.99
N ASN A 289 -46.04 -7.77 -17.44
CA ASN A 289 -47.00 -6.89 -18.11
C ASN A 289 -46.46 -6.24 -19.40
N ARG A 290 -45.13 -6.24 -19.61
CA ARG A 290 -44.48 -5.64 -20.79
C ARG A 290 -43.98 -6.67 -21.80
N GLN A 291 -44.01 -7.96 -21.47
CA GLN A 291 -43.51 -9.05 -22.31
C GLN A 291 -44.59 -10.11 -22.53
N ASP A 292 -44.64 -10.69 -23.72
CA ASP A 292 -45.55 -11.80 -24.02
C ASP A 292 -45.11 -13.11 -23.33
N THR A 293 -43.83 -13.22 -22.96
CA THR A 293 -43.25 -14.38 -22.28
C THR A 293 -43.28 -14.17 -20.77
N LYS A 294 -44.00 -15.04 -20.05
CA LYS A 294 -44.06 -15.00 -18.58
C LYS A 294 -42.76 -15.53 -17.97
N ILE A 295 -42.26 -14.81 -16.97
CA ILE A 295 -41.09 -15.17 -16.17
C ILE A 295 -41.55 -15.47 -14.74
N ASP A 296 -41.16 -16.64 -14.22
CA ASP A 296 -41.46 -17.06 -12.85
C ASP A 296 -40.34 -16.73 -11.86
N LYS A 297 -39.09 -16.57 -12.35
CA LYS A 297 -37.92 -16.28 -11.50
C LYS A 297 -37.02 -15.21 -12.11
N LEU A 298 -36.70 -14.20 -11.30
CA LEU A 298 -35.87 -13.08 -11.72
C LEU A 298 -34.39 -13.46 -11.76
N ASN A 299 -33.71 -13.15 -12.87
CA ASN A 299 -32.25 -13.22 -13.00
C ASN A 299 -31.70 -11.82 -13.29
N ARG A 300 -30.47 -11.55 -12.83
CA ARG A 300 -29.77 -10.29 -13.06
C ARG A 300 -29.61 -9.96 -14.55
N LYS A 301 -29.50 -10.96 -15.42
CA LYS A 301 -29.47 -10.75 -16.89
C LYS A 301 -30.75 -10.05 -17.39
N TYR A 302 -31.92 -10.53 -16.98
CA TYR A 302 -33.20 -9.89 -17.33
C TYR A 302 -33.30 -8.45 -16.79
N ILE A 303 -32.83 -8.22 -15.56
CA ILE A 303 -32.77 -6.88 -14.99
C ILE A 303 -31.86 -5.98 -15.82
N PHE A 304 -30.67 -6.47 -16.19
CA PHE A 304 -29.73 -5.70 -17.01
C PHE A 304 -30.32 -5.36 -18.37
N ASP A 305 -30.99 -6.29 -19.04
CA ASP A 305 -31.48 -6.09 -20.40
C ASP A 305 -32.70 -5.15 -20.45
N LEU A 306 -33.55 -5.15 -19.41
CA LEU A 306 -34.85 -4.45 -19.43
C LEU A 306 -34.88 -3.20 -18.55
N ILE A 307 -34.19 -3.20 -17.42
CA ILE A 307 -34.30 -2.18 -16.38
C ILE A 307 -33.06 -1.28 -16.42
N ASN A 308 -33.30 0.02 -16.40
CA ASN A 308 -32.27 1.04 -16.25
C ASN A 308 -32.03 1.33 -14.75
N MET A 309 -33.08 1.71 -14.00
CA MET A 309 -32.96 2.01 -12.57
C MET A 309 -34.30 1.79 -11.86
N ILE A 310 -34.25 1.46 -10.57
CA ILE A 310 -35.41 1.33 -9.68
C ILE A 310 -35.29 2.37 -8.57
N TYR A 311 -36.31 3.21 -8.44
CA TYR A 311 -36.35 4.31 -7.49
C TYR A 311 -37.34 4.05 -6.36
N LEU A 312 -36.89 4.30 -5.13
CA LEU A 312 -37.73 4.38 -3.94
C LEU A 312 -38.07 5.84 -3.63
N ASN A 313 -39.36 6.16 -3.63
CA ASN A 313 -39.91 7.48 -3.38
C ASN A 313 -40.15 7.74 -1.88
N GLN A 314 -40.49 9.00 -1.52
CA GLN A 314 -40.83 9.42 -0.15
C GLN A 314 -42.15 8.83 0.36
N ASP A 315 -43.07 8.50 -0.53
CA ASP A 315 -44.37 7.93 -0.21
C ASP A 315 -44.31 6.39 -0.05
N GLY A 316 -43.12 5.79 -0.22
CA GLY A 316 -42.94 4.35 -0.25
C GLY A 316 -43.29 3.72 -1.61
N SER A 317 -43.69 4.50 -2.61
CA SER A 317 -43.94 3.99 -3.96
C SER A 317 -42.63 3.63 -4.67
N ILE A 318 -42.73 2.68 -5.59
CA ILE A 318 -41.60 2.17 -6.37
C ILE A 318 -41.83 2.60 -7.81
N LYS A 319 -40.87 3.33 -8.37
CA LYS A 319 -40.83 3.71 -9.79
C LYS A 319 -39.74 2.90 -10.48
N ILE A 320 -40.09 2.15 -11.52
CA ILE A 320 -39.12 1.39 -12.33
C ILE A 320 -38.92 2.11 -13.67
N GLU A 321 -37.69 2.46 -13.96
CA GLU A 321 -37.30 3.02 -15.26
C GLU A 321 -36.74 1.91 -16.14
N PHE A 322 -37.43 1.65 -17.25
CA PHE A 322 -37.02 0.67 -18.26
C PHE A 322 -36.07 1.29 -19.26
N LYS A 323 -35.20 0.47 -19.85
CA LYS A 323 -34.37 0.88 -20.98
C LYS A 323 -35.29 1.18 -22.17
N ARG A 324 -35.01 2.28 -22.89
CA ARG A 324 -35.72 2.58 -24.15
C ARG A 324 -35.29 1.55 -25.19
N LYS A 325 -36.25 0.96 -25.90
CA LYS A 325 -36.00 0.05 -27.03
C LYS A 325 -35.31 0.79 -28.18
#